data_AF-E6V9V8-F1
#
_entry.id   AF-E6V9V8-F1
#
_cell.length_a   1.000
_cell.length_b   1.000
_cell.length_c   1.000
_cell.angle_alpha   90.00
_cell.angle_beta   90.00
_cell.angle_gamma   90.00
#
_symmetry.space_group_name_H-M   'P 1'
#
loop_
_entity.id
_entity.type
_entity.pdbx_description
1 polymer ?
#
loop_
_entity_poly.entity_id
_entity_poly.type
_entity_poly.pdbx_seq_one_letter_code
_entity_poly.pdbx_strand_id
1 'polypeptide(L)'
;MVVNIITPLDLEEDRPPPDAASTWAMAFADAWHEIADGKADMEYLFEQGCELFKVHGNTAPAEYAQQHFNEAEERFQSQGQRVRDPLGAFTALAAEHGIIKAGDKLDQNLVDYAYGVVALCAKIGDGYGDPDFQNAGEHIRAVYGPIPG
;
A
#
# COMPACT_ATOMS: atom_id res chain seq x y z
N MET A 1 14.47 60.88 3.11
CA MET A 1 15.05 59.64 3.66
C MET A 1 14.04 58.54 3.39
N VAL A 2 14.22 57.81 2.30
CA VAL A 2 13.27 56.77 1.87
C VAL A 2 13.88 55.43 2.26
N VAL A 3 13.21 54.71 3.15
CA VAL A 3 13.65 53.38 3.59
C VAL A 3 13.21 52.40 2.50
N ASN A 4 14.17 51.85 1.77
CA ASN A 4 13.92 50.76 0.83
C ASN A 4 13.75 49.48 1.66
N ILE A 5 12.51 48.98 1.74
CA ILE A 5 12.22 47.64 2.26
C ILE A 5 12.42 46.69 1.09
N ILE A 6 13.54 45.96 1.09
CA ILE A 6 13.76 44.85 0.15
C ILE A 6 13.06 43.63 0.74
N THR A 7 12.01 43.18 0.07
CA THR A 7 11.26 41.94 0.32
C THR A 7 12.16 40.70 0.19
N PRO A 8 11.97 39.65 1.00
CA PRO A 8 12.63 38.36 0.81
C PRO A 8 11.85 37.55 -0.24
N LEU A 9 12.06 37.87 -1.51
CA LEU A 9 11.92 36.91 -2.62
C LEU A 9 13.31 36.80 -3.25
N ASP A 10 13.69 35.63 -3.73
CA ASP A 10 15.01 35.28 -4.31
C ASP A 10 15.99 34.56 -3.36
N LEU A 11 15.46 33.64 -2.54
CA LEU A 11 16.20 32.42 -2.19
C LEU A 11 15.56 31.24 -2.94
N GLU A 12 15.41 31.34 -4.26
CA GLU A 12 15.42 30.12 -5.08
C GLU A 12 16.87 29.64 -5.10
N GLU A 13 17.13 28.80 -4.11
CA GLU A 13 18.32 28.00 -3.91
C GLU A 13 18.86 27.50 -5.25
N ASP A 14 20.15 27.75 -5.49
CA ASP A 14 20.98 27.25 -6.60
C ASP A 14 21.07 25.71 -6.53
N ARG A 15 19.91 25.06 -6.67
CA ARG A 15 19.78 23.61 -6.60
C ARG A 15 20.39 23.09 -7.90
N PRO A 16 21.45 22.27 -7.82
CA PRO A 16 22.02 21.67 -9.02
C PRO A 16 20.90 20.96 -9.79
N PRO A 17 20.92 21.01 -11.13
CA PRO A 17 19.92 20.31 -11.92
C PRO A 17 19.87 18.85 -11.46
N PRO A 18 18.67 18.28 -11.28
CA PRO A 18 18.54 16.92 -10.80
C PRO A 18 19.37 15.99 -11.69
N ASP A 19 20.13 15.08 -11.08
CA ASP A 19 20.88 14.10 -11.84
C ASP A 19 19.93 13.18 -12.63
N ALA A 20 20.49 12.38 -13.55
CA ALA A 20 19.69 11.52 -14.40
C ALA A 20 18.79 10.56 -13.58
N ALA A 21 19.28 10.11 -12.42
CA ALA A 21 18.52 9.24 -11.52
C ALA A 21 17.32 9.98 -10.90
N SER A 22 17.54 11.18 -10.37
CA SER A 22 16.52 12.03 -9.74
C SER A 22 15.46 12.47 -10.76
N THR A 23 15.89 12.82 -11.98
CA THR A 23 14.98 13.20 -13.06
C THR A 23 14.10 12.02 -13.48
N TRP A 24 14.71 10.84 -13.63
CA TRP A 24 13.98 9.63 -13.97
C TRP A 24 13.04 9.19 -12.84
N ALA A 25 13.50 9.24 -11.59
CA ALA A 25 12.74 8.86 -10.41
C ALA A 25 11.51 9.76 -10.19
N MET A 26 11.65 11.08 -10.39
CA MET A 26 10.54 12.02 -10.31
C MET A 26 9.48 11.72 -11.39
N ALA A 27 9.91 11.52 -12.63
CA ALA A 27 9.00 11.19 -13.73
C ALA A 27 8.31 9.82 -13.54
N PHE A 28 8.99 8.85 -12.92
CA PHE A 28 8.41 7.57 -12.53
C PHE A 28 7.36 7.77 -11.42
N ALA A 29 7.70 8.53 -10.38
CA ALA A 29 6.82 8.82 -9.26
C ALA A 29 5.53 9.53 -9.71
N ASP A 30 5.65 10.59 -10.53
CA ASP A 30 4.50 11.31 -11.07
C ASP A 30 3.57 10.40 -11.87
N ALA A 31 4.12 9.62 -12.80
CA ALA A 31 3.35 8.70 -13.62
C ALA A 31 2.67 7.61 -12.77
N TRP A 32 3.37 7.07 -11.78
CA TRP A 32 2.82 6.02 -10.92
C TRP A 32 1.73 6.56 -9.98
N HIS A 33 1.91 7.78 -9.46
CA HIS A 33 0.93 8.49 -8.64
C HIS A 33 -0.34 8.84 -9.42
N GLU A 34 -0.22 9.23 -10.69
CA GLU A 34 -1.34 9.45 -11.60
C GLU A 34 -2.13 8.14 -11.83
N ILE A 35 -1.45 7.04 -12.15
CA ILE A 35 -2.08 5.72 -12.34
C ILE A 35 -2.81 5.28 -11.06
N ALA A 36 -2.26 5.59 -9.89
CA ALA A 36 -2.85 5.30 -8.59
C ALA A 36 -3.96 6.28 -8.16
N ASP A 37 -4.40 7.19 -9.02
CA ASP A 37 -5.44 8.20 -8.72
C ASP A 37 -5.08 9.04 -7.47
N GLY A 38 -3.79 9.40 -7.36
CA GLY A 38 -3.24 10.23 -6.28
C GLY A 38 -3.10 9.54 -4.92
N LYS A 39 -3.35 8.23 -4.83
CA LYS A 39 -3.37 7.48 -3.55
C LYS A 39 -2.01 6.94 -3.11
N ALA A 40 -0.97 7.17 -3.89
CA ALA A 40 0.38 6.67 -3.62
C ALA A 40 1.26 7.75 -2.98
N ASP A 41 2.11 7.37 -2.04
CA ASP A 41 3.02 8.29 -1.36
C ASP A 41 4.18 8.69 -2.28
N MET A 42 4.23 9.96 -2.68
CA MET A 42 5.20 10.49 -3.64
C MET A 42 6.65 10.38 -3.18
N GLU A 43 6.93 10.56 -1.89
CA GLU A 43 8.28 10.48 -1.35
C GLU A 43 8.78 9.04 -1.44
N TYR A 44 7.92 8.09 -1.08
CA TYR A 44 8.18 6.67 -1.26
C TYR A 44 8.40 6.27 -2.73
N LEU A 45 7.56 6.76 -3.67
CA LEU A 45 7.74 6.43 -5.10
C LEU A 45 9.05 7.02 -5.65
N PHE A 46 9.45 8.20 -5.19
CA PHE A 46 10.69 8.84 -5.60
C PHE A 46 11.92 8.07 -5.11
N GLU A 47 11.94 7.66 -3.83
CA GLU A 47 13.01 6.80 -3.29
C GLU A 47 13.10 5.47 -4.03
N GLN A 48 11.94 4.85 -4.29
CA GLN A 48 11.87 3.62 -5.06
C GLN A 48 12.37 3.83 -6.50
N GLY A 49 12.00 4.95 -7.13
CA GLY A 49 12.47 5.34 -8.47
C GLY A 49 14.00 5.47 -8.54
N CYS A 50 14.63 6.01 -7.50
CA CYS A 50 16.09 6.11 -7.41
C CYS A 50 16.77 4.72 -7.40
N GLU A 51 16.18 3.75 -6.70
CA GLU A 51 16.68 2.37 -6.69
C GLU A 51 16.43 1.66 -8.01
N LEU A 52 15.23 1.82 -8.58
CA LEU A 52 14.85 1.22 -9.86
C LEU A 52 15.68 1.73 -11.03
N PHE A 53 16.11 2.99 -11.01
CA PHE A 53 16.96 3.58 -12.04
C PHE A 53 18.25 2.78 -12.28
N LYS A 54 18.82 2.17 -11.23
CA LYS A 54 20.05 1.35 -11.31
C LYS A 54 19.91 0.16 -12.25
N VAL A 55 18.68 -0.32 -12.46
CA VAL A 55 18.36 -1.49 -13.28
C VAL A 55 17.56 -1.12 -14.53
N HIS A 56 16.68 -0.13 -14.42
CA HIS A 56 15.67 0.21 -15.44
C HIS A 56 15.82 1.61 -16.03
N GLY A 57 16.90 2.35 -15.72
CA GLY A 57 17.11 3.72 -16.20
C GLY A 57 17.21 3.90 -17.72
N ASN A 58 17.28 2.80 -18.49
CA ASN A 58 17.23 2.82 -19.95
C ASN A 58 15.79 2.72 -20.52
N THR A 59 14.80 2.44 -19.68
CA THR A 59 13.38 2.40 -20.05
C THR A 59 12.75 3.77 -19.77
N ALA A 60 11.74 4.16 -20.55
CA ALA A 60 10.99 5.37 -20.26
C ALA A 60 10.30 5.26 -18.87
N PRO A 61 10.42 6.27 -18.00
CA PRO A 61 9.94 6.18 -16.62
C PRO A 61 8.42 5.94 -16.53
N ALA A 62 7.62 6.55 -17.41
CA ALA A 62 6.17 6.34 -17.46
C ALA A 62 5.79 4.93 -17.93
N GLU A 63 6.52 4.37 -18.90
CA GLU A 63 6.32 3.00 -19.37
C GLU A 63 6.63 2.01 -18.25
N TYR A 64 7.76 2.23 -17.56
CA TYR A 64 8.13 1.40 -16.43
C TYR A 64 7.19 1.57 -15.23
N ALA A 65 6.69 2.77 -14.96
CA ALA A 65 5.66 3.02 -13.94
C ALA A 65 4.38 2.22 -14.21
N GLN A 66 3.94 2.14 -15.48
CA GLN A 66 2.78 1.32 -15.84
C GLN A 66 3.05 -0.17 -15.66
N GLN A 67 4.21 -0.66 -16.11
CA GLN A 67 4.61 -2.06 -15.91
C GLN A 67 4.69 -2.39 -14.42
N HIS A 68 5.35 -1.54 -13.63
CA HIS A 68 5.52 -1.71 -12.19
C HIS A 68 4.20 -1.63 -11.44
N PHE A 69 3.29 -0.72 -11.82
CA PHE A 69 1.93 -0.68 -11.29
C PHE A 69 1.18 -1.97 -11.61
N ASN A 70 1.25 -2.46 -12.85
CA ASN A 70 0.59 -3.71 -13.24
C ASN A 70 1.16 -4.91 -12.51
N GLU A 71 2.49 -5.00 -12.32
CA GLU A 71 3.12 -6.06 -11.54
C GLU A 71 2.76 -5.95 -10.05
N ALA A 72 2.67 -4.73 -9.51
CA ALA A 72 2.21 -4.50 -8.15
C ALA A 72 0.74 -4.93 -8.02
N GLU A 73 -0.13 -4.51 -8.94
CA GLU A 73 -1.52 -4.95 -9.05
C GLU A 73 -1.62 -6.47 -9.19
N GLU A 74 -0.82 -7.11 -10.03
CA GLU A 74 -0.80 -8.55 -10.20
C GLU A 74 -0.29 -9.25 -8.94
N ARG A 75 0.69 -8.70 -8.21
CA ARG A 75 1.06 -9.18 -6.88
C ARG A 75 -0.10 -9.01 -5.90
N PHE A 76 -0.83 -7.90 -5.94
CA PHE A 76 -2.01 -7.66 -5.09
C PHE A 76 -3.23 -8.50 -5.50
N GLN A 77 -3.42 -8.81 -6.78
CA GLN A 77 -4.52 -9.57 -7.35
C GLN A 77 -4.27 -11.08 -7.26
N SER A 78 -3.03 -11.53 -7.46
CA SER A 78 -2.61 -12.90 -7.10
C SER A 78 -2.61 -13.14 -5.59
N GLN A 79 -2.62 -12.07 -4.78
CA GLN A 79 -2.88 -12.09 -3.33
C GLN A 79 -4.36 -11.84 -2.96
N GLY A 80 -5.32 -11.87 -3.89
CA GLY A 80 -6.74 -12.16 -3.62
C GLY A 80 -7.51 -11.31 -2.58
N GLN A 81 -7.06 -10.11 -2.19
CA GLN A 81 -7.69 -9.31 -1.14
C GLN A 81 -7.80 -7.83 -1.51
N ARG A 82 -8.87 -7.43 -2.21
CA ARG A 82 -9.23 -6.00 -2.33
C ARG A 82 -10.68 -5.64 -2.03
N VAL A 83 -11.49 -6.61 -1.60
CA VAL A 83 -12.64 -6.29 -0.76
C VAL A 83 -12.33 -6.90 0.60
N ARG A 84 -12.37 -6.09 1.66
CA ARG A 84 -12.39 -6.62 3.01
C ARG A 84 -13.65 -7.47 3.11
N ASP A 85 -13.49 -8.77 2.94
CA ASP A 85 -14.55 -9.76 3.02
C ASP A 85 -14.09 -10.93 3.90
N PRO A 86 -13.93 -10.68 5.22
CA PRO A 86 -13.59 -11.73 6.17
C PRO A 86 -14.59 -12.87 6.12
N LEU A 87 -15.88 -12.57 5.91
CA LEU A 87 -16.92 -13.60 5.81
C LEU A 87 -16.73 -14.48 4.58
N GLY A 88 -16.45 -13.90 3.41
CA GLY A 88 -16.12 -14.65 2.20
C GLY A 88 -14.86 -15.49 2.37
N ALA A 89 -13.82 -14.94 3.01
CA ALA A 89 -12.59 -15.67 3.31
C ALA A 89 -12.84 -16.88 4.23
N PHE A 90 -13.62 -16.71 5.30
CA PHE A 90 -13.98 -17.82 6.20
C PHE A 90 -14.86 -18.86 5.49
N THR A 91 -15.78 -18.42 4.64
CA THR A 91 -16.66 -19.30 3.86
C THR A 91 -15.87 -20.13 2.86
N ALA A 92 -14.91 -19.51 2.15
CA ALA A 92 -14.02 -20.21 1.23
C ALA A 92 -13.16 -21.25 1.96
N LEU A 93 -12.57 -20.88 3.09
CA LEU A 93 -11.75 -21.78 3.90
C LEU A 93 -12.57 -22.97 4.45
N ALA A 94 -13.80 -22.72 4.90
CA ALA A 94 -14.70 -23.77 5.36
C ALA A 94 -15.09 -24.74 4.24
N ALA A 95 -15.30 -24.23 3.02
CA ALA A 95 -15.57 -25.05 1.84
C ALA A 95 -14.33 -25.88 1.43
N GLU A 96 -13.14 -25.29 1.45
CA GLU A 96 -11.86 -25.97 1.17
C GLU A 96 -11.64 -27.16 2.11
N HIS A 97 -11.99 -27.02 3.39
CA HIS A 97 -11.88 -28.08 4.38
C HIS A 97 -13.11 -29.01 4.48
N GLY A 98 -14.10 -28.86 3.60
CA GLY A 98 -15.28 -29.72 3.55
C GLY A 98 -16.23 -29.60 4.74
N ILE A 99 -16.15 -28.49 5.50
CA ILE A 99 -17.09 -28.17 6.58
C ILE A 99 -18.46 -27.81 5.99
N ILE A 100 -18.44 -27.10 4.85
CA ILE A 100 -19.61 -26.73 4.05
C ILE A 100 -19.37 -27.09 2.58
N LYS A 101 -20.40 -27.02 1.73
CA LYS A 101 -20.21 -27.11 0.28
C LYS A 101 -19.93 -25.73 -0.31
N ALA A 102 -19.27 -25.69 -1.47
CA ALA A 102 -19.09 -24.45 -2.22
C ALA A 102 -20.45 -23.81 -2.55
N GLY A 103 -20.63 -22.55 -2.14
CA GLY A 103 -21.89 -21.81 -2.30
C GLY A 103 -22.84 -21.87 -1.10
N ASP A 104 -22.56 -22.71 -0.10
CA ASP A 104 -23.30 -22.69 1.17
C ASP A 104 -22.90 -21.47 2.00
N LYS A 105 -23.82 -21.02 2.86
CA LYS A 105 -23.53 -19.97 3.86
C LYS A 105 -22.92 -20.59 5.10
N LEU A 106 -22.00 -19.86 5.73
CA LEU A 106 -21.46 -20.21 7.03
C LEU A 106 -22.50 -19.97 8.13
N ASP A 107 -22.65 -20.92 9.05
CA ASP A 107 -23.49 -20.75 10.25
C ASP A 107 -22.91 -19.65 11.16
N GLN A 108 -23.78 -18.90 11.86
CA GLN A 108 -23.35 -17.78 12.69
C GLN A 108 -22.38 -18.21 13.82
N ASN A 109 -22.54 -19.40 14.41
CA ASN A 109 -21.62 -19.84 15.45
C ASN A 109 -20.20 -20.09 14.91
N LEU A 110 -20.09 -20.55 13.66
CA LEU A 110 -18.79 -20.73 12.98
C LEU A 110 -18.17 -19.38 12.61
N VAL A 111 -18.99 -18.42 12.19
CA VAL A 111 -18.55 -17.04 11.95
C VAL A 111 -17.98 -16.43 13.23
N ASP A 112 -18.71 -16.55 14.35
CA ASP A 112 -18.28 -16.01 15.65
C ASP A 112 -17.00 -16.69 16.14
N TYR A 113 -16.88 -18.02 15.96
CA TYR A 113 -15.67 -18.76 16.25
C TYR A 113 -14.47 -18.28 15.41
N ALA A 114 -14.65 -18.09 14.10
CA ALA A 114 -13.59 -17.60 13.21
C ALA A 114 -13.10 -16.20 13.62
N TYR A 115 -14.00 -15.29 13.95
CA TYR A 115 -13.62 -13.98 14.49
C TYR A 115 -12.90 -14.08 15.84
N GLY A 116 -13.29 -15.03 16.70
CA GLY A 116 -12.58 -15.32 17.94
C GLY A 116 -11.12 -15.75 17.71
N VAL A 117 -10.89 -16.61 16.72
CA VAL A 117 -9.52 -17.03 16.32
C VAL A 117 -8.72 -15.84 15.80
N VAL A 118 -9.31 -15.03 14.92
CA VAL A 118 -8.67 -13.79 14.41
C VAL A 118 -8.28 -12.86 15.56
N ALA A 119 -9.15 -12.69 16.55
CA ALA A 119 -8.87 -11.85 17.72
C ALA A 119 -7.70 -12.40 18.57
N LEU A 120 -7.59 -13.72 18.73
CA LEU A 120 -6.45 -14.35 19.40
C LEU A 120 -5.13 -14.10 18.66
N CYS A 121 -5.13 -14.24 17.33
CA CYS A 121 -3.97 -13.95 16.49
C CYS A 121 -3.57 -12.47 16.55
N ALA A 122 -4.56 -11.57 16.48
CA ALA A 122 -4.32 -10.14 16.60
C ALA A 122 -3.68 -9.79 17.95
N LYS A 123 -4.14 -10.41 19.03
CA LYS A 123 -3.57 -10.22 20.37
C LYS A 123 -2.09 -10.63 20.47
N ILE A 124 -1.69 -11.67 19.75
CA ILE A 124 -0.27 -12.03 19.64
C ILE A 124 0.48 -10.94 18.86
N GLY A 125 -0.09 -10.47 17.75
CA GLY A 125 0.46 -9.40 16.93
C GLY A 125 0.62 -8.06 17.64
N ASP A 126 -0.22 -7.76 18.64
CA ASP A 126 -0.07 -6.56 19.48
C ASP A 126 1.29 -6.51 20.20
N GLY A 127 1.89 -7.67 20.47
CA GLY A 127 3.24 -7.77 21.06
C GLY A 127 4.39 -7.54 20.09
N TYR A 128 4.10 -7.41 18.79
CA TYR A 128 5.07 -7.22 17.72
C TYR A 128 4.74 -5.91 16.97
N GLY A 129 5.23 -4.80 17.51
CA GLY A 129 5.13 -3.47 16.91
C GLY A 129 6.27 -2.57 17.35
N ASP A 130 6.70 -1.69 16.46
CA ASP A 130 7.55 -0.55 16.77
C ASP A 130 6.62 0.63 17.11
N PRO A 131 6.87 1.43 18.16
CA PRO A 131 6.06 2.63 18.46
C PRO A 131 5.88 3.59 17.28
N ASP A 132 6.77 3.58 16.28
CA ASP A 132 6.69 4.44 15.09
C ASP A 132 5.92 3.81 13.91
N PHE A 133 5.54 2.52 13.98
CA PHE A 133 4.82 1.80 12.92
C PHE A 133 3.60 1.03 13.44
N GLN A 134 2.58 0.85 12.60
CA GLN A 134 1.41 0.01 12.94
C GLN A 134 1.87 -1.40 13.35
N ASN A 135 1.20 -1.99 14.35
CA ASN A 135 1.56 -3.33 14.82
C ASN A 135 0.84 -4.42 14.01
N ALA A 136 1.40 -5.63 14.03
CA ALA A 136 0.83 -6.77 13.29
C ALA A 136 -0.61 -7.09 13.74
N GLY A 137 -0.96 -6.81 14.99
CA GLY A 137 -2.31 -6.99 15.52
C GLY A 137 -3.33 -6.04 14.89
N GLU A 138 -2.98 -4.76 14.70
CA GLU A 138 -3.79 -3.77 14.00
C GLU A 138 -4.04 -4.19 12.55
N HIS A 139 -3.00 -4.67 11.87
CA HIS A 139 -3.13 -5.16 10.49
C HIS A 139 -4.08 -6.37 10.40
N ILE A 140 -3.95 -7.36 11.31
CA ILE A 140 -4.84 -8.52 11.34
C ILE A 140 -6.31 -8.09 11.54
N ARG A 141 -6.58 -7.13 12.45
CA ARG A 141 -7.94 -6.62 12.67
C ARG A 141 -8.46 -5.85 11.47
N ALA A 142 -7.61 -5.08 10.81
CA ALA A 142 -7.96 -4.34 9.61
C ALA A 142 -8.39 -5.28 8.47
N VAL A 143 -7.71 -6.41 8.31
CA VAL A 143 -7.98 -7.37 7.24
C VAL A 143 -9.13 -8.33 7.58
N TYR A 144 -9.09 -8.95 8.75
CA TYR A 144 -10.00 -10.06 9.11
C TYR A 144 -10.98 -9.76 10.23
N GLY A 145 -10.93 -8.57 10.84
CA GLY A 145 -11.87 -8.20 11.90
C GLY A 145 -13.30 -7.97 11.37
N PRO A 146 -14.29 -7.85 12.26
CA PRO A 146 -15.68 -7.54 11.88
C PRO A 146 -15.79 -6.21 11.14
N ILE A 147 -16.67 -6.14 10.14
CA ILE A 147 -17.01 -4.90 9.44
C ILE A 147 -18.17 -4.23 10.19
N PRO A 148 -18.02 -2.97 10.66
CA PRO A 148 -19.14 -2.21 11.22
C PRO A 148 -20.23 -2.04 10.15
N GLY A 149 -21.48 -2.37 10.50
CA GLY A 149 -22.65 -2.19 9.64
C GLY A 149 -23.17 -0.75 9.61
#